data_AF-A0A847ZVE3-F1
#
_entry.id   AF-A0A847ZVE3-F1
#
_cell.length_a   1.000
_cell.length_b   1.000
_cell.length_c   1.000
_cell.angle_alpha   90.00
_cell.angle_beta   90.00
_cell.angle_gamma   90.00
#
_symmetry.space_group_name_H-M   'P 1'
#
loop_
_entity.id
_entity.type
_entity.pdbx_description
1 polymer ?
#
loop_
_entity_poly.entity_id
_entity_poly.type
_entity_poly.pdbx_seq_one_letter_code
_entity_poly.pdbx_strand_id
1 'polypeptide(L)'
;YIFWEPMSVGREFGHTIAECRSFDARLAAAKLAIPFRMIVDIDHGDVTSSNPDDTDPYAWAAAFPVESPIIHVKQSSMNKGGHWPFTAQHNKDGRIQPRKLIDTVVKAGGVDTEICMELSFREREPTDSNVVEMIRESVAFWEPHIDTGLNGR
;
A
#
# COMPACT_ATOMS: atom_id res chain seq x y z
N TYR A 1 4.56 -8.20 16.34
CA TYR A 1 3.18 -8.41 15.85
C TYR A 1 3.17 -9.58 14.88
N ILE A 2 2.01 -10.19 14.65
CA ILE A 2 1.76 -10.98 13.44
C ILE A 2 1.00 -10.06 12.47
N PHE A 3 1.32 -10.13 11.18
CA PHE A 3 0.67 -9.30 10.18
C PHE A 3 -0.38 -10.08 9.41
N TRP A 4 -1.47 -9.39 9.07
CA TRP A 4 -2.45 -9.83 8.08
C TRP A 4 -2.68 -8.72 7.07
N GLU A 5 -2.97 -9.08 5.83
CA GLU A 5 -3.20 -8.13 4.74
C GLU A 5 -4.68 -8.22 4.34
N PRO A 6 -5.44 -7.10 4.39
CA PRO A 6 -6.76 -7.02 3.78
C PRO A 6 -6.63 -7.27 2.28
N MET A 7 -7.45 -8.15 1.71
CA MET A 7 -7.38 -8.50 0.29
C MET A 7 -8.49 -7.81 -0.49
N SER A 8 -8.84 -8.32 -1.69
CA SER A 8 -9.78 -7.64 -2.60
C SER A 8 -11.07 -8.41 -2.88
N VAL A 9 -11.28 -9.59 -2.25
CA VAL A 9 -12.51 -10.39 -2.38
C VAL A 9 -12.96 -10.95 -1.04
N GLY A 10 -14.27 -11.12 -0.85
CA GLY A 10 -14.85 -11.47 0.46
C GLY A 10 -14.25 -12.73 1.12
N ARG A 11 -13.95 -13.78 0.34
CA ARG A 11 -13.35 -15.01 0.86
C ARG A 11 -11.90 -14.86 1.35
N GLU A 12 -11.23 -13.77 0.96
CA GLU A 12 -9.85 -13.44 1.35
C GLU A 12 -9.79 -12.37 2.45
N PHE A 13 -10.96 -11.96 2.98
CA PHE A 13 -11.13 -10.98 4.06
C PHE A 13 -10.72 -9.55 3.68
N GLY A 14 -11.29 -8.56 4.38
CA GLY A 14 -10.88 -7.17 4.26
C GLY A 14 -11.13 -6.48 2.92
N HIS A 15 -11.95 -7.06 2.03
CA HIS A 15 -12.23 -6.53 0.70
C HIS A 15 -12.90 -5.14 0.63
N THR A 16 -13.41 -4.60 1.74
CA THR A 16 -13.89 -3.21 1.86
C THR A 16 -13.32 -2.60 3.13
N ILE A 17 -13.28 -1.28 3.22
CA ILE A 17 -12.80 -0.58 4.42
C ILE A 17 -13.66 -0.98 5.63
N ALA A 18 -14.97 -1.16 5.45
CA ALA A 18 -15.88 -1.57 6.52
C ALA A 18 -15.59 -3.00 7.02
N GLU A 19 -15.44 -3.96 6.10
CA GLU A 19 -15.14 -5.36 6.46
C GLU A 19 -13.75 -5.50 7.05
N CYS A 20 -12.77 -4.74 6.55
CA CYS A 20 -11.43 -4.65 7.10
C CYS A 20 -11.45 -4.19 8.56
N ARG A 21 -12.14 -3.08 8.86
CA ARG A 21 -12.28 -2.56 10.24
C ARG A 21 -12.99 -3.55 11.16
N SER A 22 -14.05 -4.20 10.67
CA SER A 22 -14.78 -5.23 11.41
C SER A 22 -13.89 -6.41 11.78
N PHE A 23 -13.07 -6.90 10.85
CA PHE A 23 -12.17 -8.02 11.11
C PHE A 23 -11.01 -7.63 12.03
N ASP A 24 -10.39 -6.45 11.85
CA ASP A 24 -9.33 -5.98 12.73
C ASP A 24 -9.80 -5.83 14.18
N ALA A 25 -11.00 -5.26 14.39
CA ALA A 25 -11.61 -5.14 15.70
C ALA A 25 -11.82 -6.50 16.39
N ARG A 26 -12.17 -7.55 15.61
CA ARG A 26 -12.30 -8.93 16.12
C ARG A 26 -10.95 -9.51 16.52
N LEU A 27 -9.90 -9.28 15.72
CA LEU A 27 -8.54 -9.71 16.04
C LEU A 27 -8.01 -9.02 17.30
N ALA A 28 -8.24 -7.72 17.43
CA ALA A 28 -7.86 -6.96 18.62
C ALA A 28 -8.60 -7.45 19.88
N ALA A 29 -9.90 -7.73 19.77
CA ALA A 29 -10.71 -8.23 20.87
C ALA A 29 -10.31 -9.63 21.36
N ALA A 30 -9.67 -10.45 20.50
CA ALA A 30 -9.26 -11.80 20.82
C ALA A 30 -8.11 -11.86 21.86
N LYS A 31 -7.37 -10.75 22.08
CA LYS A 31 -6.28 -10.65 23.06
C LYS A 31 -5.27 -11.81 22.96
N LEU A 32 -4.89 -12.14 21.73
CA LEU A 32 -3.91 -13.20 21.45
C LEU A 32 -2.54 -12.88 22.10
N ALA A 33 -1.78 -13.93 22.41
CA ALA A 33 -0.47 -13.79 23.04
C ALA A 33 0.51 -12.92 22.22
N ILE A 34 0.38 -12.97 20.89
CA ILE A 34 1.02 -12.03 19.98
C ILE A 34 -0.09 -11.28 19.23
N PRO A 35 -0.19 -9.95 19.37
CA PRO A 35 -1.24 -9.18 18.70
C PRO A 35 -1.03 -9.16 17.19
N PHE A 36 -2.16 -9.18 16.48
CA PHE A 36 -2.20 -8.93 15.04
C PHE A 36 -2.17 -7.42 14.76
N ARG A 37 -1.56 -7.07 13.63
CA ARG A 37 -1.62 -5.73 13.00
C ARG A 37 -1.86 -5.90 11.51
N MET A 38 -2.38 -4.87 10.86
CA MET A 38 -2.56 -4.89 9.41
C MET A 38 -1.27 -4.50 8.69
N ILE A 39 -1.06 -5.08 7.51
CA ILE A 39 -0.29 -4.43 6.44
C ILE A 39 -1.32 -4.05 5.39
N VAL A 40 -1.64 -2.76 5.26
CA VAL A 40 -2.61 -2.29 4.27
C VAL A 40 -1.88 -2.08 2.94
N ASP A 41 -2.36 -2.73 1.89
CA ASP A 41 -2.10 -2.31 0.52
C ASP A 41 -3.20 -1.34 0.07
N ILE A 42 -2.78 -0.13 -0.30
CA ILE A 42 -3.71 0.92 -0.72
C ILE A 42 -4.31 0.68 -2.11
N ASP A 43 -3.79 -0.26 -2.91
CA ASP A 43 -4.39 -0.60 -4.21
C ASP A 43 -5.43 -1.73 -4.13
N HIS A 44 -5.52 -2.43 -2.99
CA HIS A 44 -6.53 -3.45 -2.74
C HIS A 44 -7.96 -2.88 -2.68
N GLY A 45 -8.90 -3.78 -2.39
CA GLY A 45 -10.32 -3.50 -2.23
C GLY A 45 -11.16 -3.87 -3.45
N ASP A 46 -12.43 -4.20 -3.18
CA ASP A 46 -13.35 -4.78 -4.14
C ASP A 46 -13.78 -3.76 -5.20
N VAL A 47 -13.32 -3.97 -6.43
CA VAL A 47 -13.65 -3.14 -7.60
C VAL A 47 -15.14 -3.16 -7.96
N THR A 48 -15.91 -4.09 -7.42
CA THR A 48 -17.36 -4.17 -7.59
C THR A 48 -18.13 -3.47 -6.48
N SER A 49 -17.45 -2.94 -5.45
CA SER A 49 -18.10 -2.17 -4.39
C SER A 49 -18.80 -0.94 -4.96
N SER A 50 -20.00 -0.66 -4.46
CA SER A 50 -20.73 0.57 -4.77
C SER A 50 -20.20 1.79 -4.01
N ASN A 51 -19.36 1.58 -3.00
CA ASN A 51 -18.67 2.62 -2.27
C ASN A 51 -17.32 2.94 -2.96
N PRO A 52 -17.14 4.14 -3.53
CA PRO A 52 -15.90 4.48 -4.24
C PRO A 52 -14.66 4.45 -3.34
N ASP A 53 -14.82 4.69 -2.04
CA ASP A 53 -13.71 4.69 -1.07
C ASP A 53 -13.04 3.32 -0.96
N ASP A 54 -13.78 2.23 -1.17
CA ASP A 54 -13.22 0.87 -1.12
C ASP A 54 -12.21 0.61 -2.24
N THR A 55 -12.12 1.50 -3.23
CA THR A 55 -11.15 1.41 -4.33
C THR A 55 -10.26 2.64 -4.47
N ASP A 56 -10.39 3.62 -3.56
CA ASP A 56 -9.55 4.81 -3.54
C ASP A 56 -8.32 4.57 -2.63
N PRO A 57 -7.09 4.58 -3.19
CA PRO A 57 -5.89 4.40 -2.38
C PRO A 57 -5.73 5.45 -1.28
N TYR A 58 -6.24 6.66 -1.47
CA TYR A 58 -6.16 7.68 -0.43
C TYR A 58 -7.20 7.48 0.68
N ALA A 59 -8.34 6.86 0.39
CA ALA A 59 -9.29 6.46 1.43
C ALA A 59 -8.70 5.32 2.28
N TRP A 60 -8.08 4.32 1.63
CA TRP A 60 -7.36 3.25 2.33
C TRP A 60 -6.21 3.79 3.20
N ALA A 61 -5.39 4.69 2.67
CA ALA A 61 -4.30 5.32 3.42
C ALA A 61 -4.78 6.10 4.66
N ALA A 62 -5.98 6.68 4.61
CA ALA A 62 -6.57 7.42 5.73
C ALA A 62 -7.28 6.51 6.75
N ALA A 63 -7.66 5.28 6.36
CA ALA A 63 -8.60 4.48 7.15
C ALA A 63 -7.95 3.78 8.36
N PHE A 64 -6.68 3.41 8.26
CA PHE A 64 -5.99 2.52 9.22
C PHE A 64 -4.56 2.94 9.64
N PRO A 65 -4.22 4.24 9.74
CA PRO A 65 -2.84 4.65 9.98
C PRO A 65 -2.31 4.27 11.39
N VAL A 66 -3.19 3.94 12.33
CA VAL A 66 -2.82 3.51 13.70
C VAL A 66 -2.75 1.98 13.81
N GLU A 67 -3.62 1.30 13.07
CA GLU A 67 -3.73 -0.16 13.09
C GLU A 67 -2.75 -0.83 12.11
N SER A 68 -2.29 -0.11 11.09
CA SER A 68 -1.35 -0.58 10.08
C SER A 68 -0.01 0.16 10.18
N PRO A 69 1.01 -0.42 10.86
CA PRO A 69 2.33 0.21 10.97
C PRO A 69 3.15 0.11 9.67
N ILE A 70 2.73 -0.72 8.70
CA ILE A 70 3.36 -0.86 7.39
C ILE A 70 2.27 -0.70 6.33
N ILE A 71 2.52 0.15 5.34
CA ILE A 71 1.63 0.32 4.18
C ILE A 71 2.36 -0.15 2.92
N HIS A 72 1.77 -1.11 2.22
CA HIS A 72 2.21 -1.50 0.89
C HIS A 72 1.83 -0.42 -0.13
N VAL A 73 2.80 -0.06 -0.96
CA VAL A 73 2.62 0.89 -2.05
C VAL A 73 3.13 0.29 -3.36
N LYS A 74 2.37 0.54 -4.41
CA LYS A 74 2.68 0.25 -5.81
C LYS A 74 2.10 1.38 -6.64
N GLN A 75 2.65 1.63 -7.82
CA GLN A 75 2.04 2.61 -8.69
C GLN A 75 0.74 2.01 -9.27
N SER A 76 -0.37 2.73 -9.12
CA SER A 76 -1.66 2.27 -9.63
C SER A 76 -2.07 3.05 -10.88
N SER A 77 -2.51 2.31 -11.89
CA SER A 77 -3.18 2.87 -13.07
C SER A 77 -4.70 2.72 -12.92
N MET A 78 -5.49 3.36 -13.79
CA MET A 78 -6.95 3.16 -13.81
C MET A 78 -7.36 1.69 -13.96
N ASN A 79 -6.49 0.86 -14.54
CA ASN A 79 -6.66 -0.57 -14.60
C ASN A 79 -5.91 -1.18 -13.39
N LYS A 80 -6.62 -1.53 -12.31
CA LYS A 80 -6.12 -2.18 -11.08
C LYS A 80 -5.49 -3.58 -11.30
N GLY A 81 -4.64 -3.72 -12.32
CA GLY A 81 -4.15 -5.00 -12.83
C GLY A 81 -2.64 -5.18 -12.76
N GLY A 82 -1.88 -4.27 -12.13
CA GLY A 82 -0.43 -4.43 -12.02
C GLY A 82 0.16 -3.76 -10.80
N HIS A 83 1.10 -4.45 -10.14
CA HIS A 83 1.88 -3.92 -9.04
C HIS A 83 3.06 -3.14 -9.63
N TRP A 84 2.77 -2.01 -10.26
CA TRP A 84 3.73 -1.31 -11.10
C TRP A 84 4.82 -0.60 -10.27
N PRO A 85 6.07 -0.58 -10.77
CA PRO A 85 7.14 0.22 -10.17
C PRO A 85 6.90 1.72 -10.36
N PHE A 86 7.53 2.54 -9.52
CA PHE A 86 7.45 4.00 -9.57
C PHE A 86 8.44 4.59 -10.57
N THR A 87 8.44 4.09 -11.81
CA THR A 87 9.26 4.63 -12.91
C THR A 87 8.59 5.83 -13.57
N ALA A 88 9.35 6.67 -14.26
CA ALA A 88 8.83 7.84 -14.99
C ALA A 88 7.71 7.47 -15.97
N GLN A 89 7.81 6.28 -16.58
CA GLN A 89 6.76 5.75 -17.46
C GLN A 89 5.44 5.53 -16.70
N HIS A 90 5.45 4.85 -15.55
CA HIS A 90 4.25 4.55 -14.79
C HIS A 90 3.74 5.77 -13.99
N ASN A 91 4.64 6.64 -13.54
CA ASN A 91 4.30 7.84 -12.78
C ASN A 91 3.57 8.89 -13.63
N LYS A 92 3.72 8.86 -14.96
CA LYS A 92 3.05 9.79 -15.88
C LYS A 92 1.52 9.73 -15.75
N ASP A 93 0.97 8.52 -15.66
CA ASP A 93 -0.47 8.26 -15.58
C ASP A 93 -0.87 7.63 -14.23
N GLY A 94 0.09 7.56 -13.30
CA GLY A 94 -0.04 6.92 -12.00
C GLY A 94 -0.77 7.77 -10.97
N ARG A 95 -1.53 7.13 -10.08
CA ARG A 95 -2.36 7.82 -9.07
C ARG A 95 -1.64 8.10 -7.76
N ILE A 96 -0.61 7.32 -7.41
CA ILE A 96 0.06 7.39 -6.11
C ILE A 96 1.19 8.42 -6.18
N GLN A 97 1.09 9.44 -5.33
CA GLN A 97 2.04 10.54 -5.23
C GLN A 97 2.59 10.61 -3.80
N PRO A 98 3.93 10.58 -3.58
CA PRO A 98 4.53 10.43 -2.26
C PRO A 98 4.03 11.44 -1.24
N ARG A 99 4.10 12.74 -1.58
CA ARG A 99 3.67 13.81 -0.68
C ARG A 99 2.19 13.71 -0.31
N LYS A 100 1.33 13.38 -1.28
CA LYS A 100 -0.10 13.24 -1.03
C LYS A 100 -0.37 12.05 -0.11
N LEU A 101 0.30 10.92 -0.31
CA LEU A 101 0.16 9.75 0.55
C LEU A 101 0.60 10.07 1.99
N ILE A 102 1.79 10.65 2.16
CA ILE A 102 2.34 11.00 3.47
C ILE A 102 1.41 11.98 4.19
N ASP A 103 0.96 13.05 3.52
CA ASP A 103 0.04 14.02 4.10
C ASP A 103 -1.28 13.37 4.53
N THR A 104 -1.80 12.41 3.76
CA THR A 104 -3.01 11.66 4.09
C THR A 104 -2.81 10.82 5.36
N VAL A 105 -1.72 10.04 5.42
CA VAL A 105 -1.41 9.17 6.57
C VAL A 105 -1.20 10.01 7.84
N VAL A 106 -0.41 11.09 7.75
CA VAL A 106 -0.15 11.99 8.89
C VAL A 106 -1.43 12.66 9.39
N LYS A 107 -2.27 13.18 8.48
CA LYS A 107 -3.56 13.81 8.87
C LYS A 107 -4.50 12.83 9.55
N ALA A 108 -4.43 11.55 9.20
CA ALA A 108 -5.25 10.50 9.77
C ALA A 108 -4.66 9.91 11.08
N GLY A 109 -3.48 10.36 11.51
CA GLY A 109 -2.88 10.01 12.80
C GLY A 109 -1.68 9.05 12.74
N GLY A 110 -1.16 8.76 11.53
CA GLY A 110 0.09 8.02 11.37
C GLY A 110 1.30 8.86 11.78
N VAL A 111 2.31 8.23 12.38
CA VAL A 111 3.50 8.92 12.92
C VAL A 111 4.78 8.32 12.34
N ASP A 112 4.97 7.01 12.50
CA ASP A 112 6.17 6.25 12.16
C ASP A 112 5.86 5.07 11.23
N THR A 113 4.85 5.23 10.37
CA THR A 113 4.43 4.21 9.40
C THR A 113 5.56 3.92 8.39
N GLU A 114 5.92 2.64 8.26
CA GLU A 114 6.83 2.18 7.21
C GLU A 114 6.09 2.12 5.87
N ILE A 115 6.66 2.73 4.83
CA ILE A 115 6.16 2.62 3.46
C ILE A 115 6.97 1.52 2.75
N CYS A 116 6.32 0.42 2.44
CA CYS A 116 6.94 -0.76 1.83
C CYS A 116 6.53 -0.86 0.36
N MET A 117 7.51 -0.87 -0.55
CA MET A 117 7.25 -1.00 -1.99
C MET A 117 6.98 -2.46 -2.36
N GLU A 118 5.79 -2.73 -2.87
CA GLU A 118 5.39 -4.05 -3.35
C GLU A 118 5.31 -4.05 -4.87
N LEU A 119 6.39 -4.46 -5.53
CA LEU A 119 6.54 -4.37 -6.99
C LEU A 119 6.57 -5.76 -7.62
N SER A 120 5.89 -5.93 -8.75
CA SER A 120 5.95 -7.15 -9.54
C SER A 120 6.40 -6.88 -10.97
N PHE A 121 7.11 -7.86 -11.53
CA PHE A 121 7.76 -7.74 -12.82
C PHE A 121 7.40 -8.98 -13.63
N ARG A 122 6.93 -8.76 -14.87
CA ARG A 122 6.63 -9.86 -15.78
C ARG A 122 7.92 -10.60 -16.12
N GLU A 123 7.89 -11.93 -16.07
CA GLU A 123 9.02 -12.82 -16.36
C GLU A 123 9.27 -12.94 -17.87
N ARG A 124 9.43 -11.79 -18.54
CA ARG A 124 9.64 -11.63 -19.98
C ARG A 124 10.50 -10.42 -20.27
N GLU A 125 11.31 -10.53 -21.31
CA GLU A 125 12.11 -9.40 -21.77
C GLU A 125 11.26 -8.29 -22.42
N PRO A 126 11.64 -7.01 -22.24
CA PRO A 126 12.83 -6.55 -21.50
C PRO A 126 12.60 -6.37 -19.98
N THR A 127 11.43 -6.75 -19.45
CA THR A 127 11.07 -6.45 -18.03
C THR A 127 11.99 -7.18 -17.05
N ASP A 128 12.23 -8.48 -17.29
CA ASP A 128 13.02 -9.35 -16.40
C ASP A 128 14.47 -8.84 -16.25
N SER A 129 15.13 -8.46 -17.34
CA SER A 129 16.48 -7.90 -17.30
C SER A 129 16.58 -6.48 -16.71
N ASN A 130 15.45 -5.79 -16.48
CA ASN A 130 15.43 -4.41 -15.99
C ASN A 130 14.91 -4.26 -14.55
N VAL A 131 14.62 -5.36 -13.84
CA VAL A 131 14.08 -5.35 -12.46
C VAL A 131 14.86 -4.44 -11.53
N VAL A 132 16.18 -4.60 -11.46
CA VAL A 132 17.04 -3.83 -10.53
C VAL A 132 17.00 -2.33 -10.85
N GLU A 133 16.98 -1.95 -12.11
CA GLU A 133 16.96 -0.54 -12.50
C GLU A 133 15.59 0.09 -12.21
N MET A 134 14.50 -0.63 -12.44
CA MET A 134 13.16 -0.15 -12.09
C MET A 134 12.96 -0.01 -10.57
N ILE A 135 13.55 -0.91 -9.77
CA ILE A 135 13.56 -0.77 -8.30
C ILE A 135 14.40 0.44 -7.88
N ARG A 136 15.59 0.63 -8.47
CA ARG A 136 16.45 1.80 -8.21
C ARG A 136 15.71 3.10 -8.47
N GLU A 137 15.07 3.21 -9.63
CA GLU A 137 14.28 4.39 -10.00
C GLU A 137 13.11 4.60 -9.03
N SER A 138 12.45 3.52 -8.61
CA SER A 138 11.37 3.60 -7.62
C SER A 138 11.84 4.13 -6.28
N VAL A 139 12.99 3.65 -5.77
CA VAL A 139 13.59 4.20 -4.54
C VAL A 139 13.93 5.68 -4.71
N ALA A 140 14.56 6.07 -5.82
CA ALA A 140 14.93 7.46 -6.09
C ALA A 140 13.71 8.39 -6.20
N PHE A 141 12.55 7.88 -6.64
CA PHE A 141 11.29 8.62 -6.66
C PHE A 141 10.76 8.94 -5.25
N TRP A 142 10.93 8.03 -4.29
CA TRP A 142 10.46 8.18 -2.90
C TRP A 142 11.49 8.85 -1.97
N GLU A 143 12.79 8.72 -2.26
CA GLU A 143 13.91 9.20 -1.42
C GLU A 143 13.81 10.68 -0.99
N PRO A 144 13.35 11.64 -1.82
CA PRO A 144 13.19 13.03 -1.38
C PRO A 144 12.07 13.23 -0.33
N HIS A 145 11.24 12.22 -0.11
CA HIS A 145 10.04 12.29 0.72
C HIS A 145 10.09 11.41 1.96
N ILE A 146 10.87 10.32 1.93
CA ILE A 146 10.99 9.33 3.00
C ILE A 146 12.47 8.98 3.17
N ASP A 147 12.90 8.85 4.43
CA ASP A 147 14.24 8.37 4.75
C ASP A 147 14.38 6.90 4.34
N THR A 148 15.28 6.63 3.41
CA THR A 148 15.65 5.30 2.93
C THR A 148 16.64 4.59 3.88
N GLY A 149 17.13 5.29 4.91
CA GLY A 149 18.23 4.86 5.77
C GLY A 149 19.62 5.07 5.15
N LEU A 150 19.67 5.57 3.91
CA LEU A 150 20.89 5.93 3.18
C LEU A 150 20.96 7.43 2.86
N ASN A 151 19.92 8.21 3.16
CA ASN A 151 19.90 9.64 2.90
C ASN A 151 21.08 10.33 3.62
N GLY A 152 21.96 10.98 2.85
CA GLY A 152 23.12 11.70 3.37
C GLY A 152 24.40 10.87 3.57
N ARG A 153 24.44 9.63 3.06
CA ARG A 153 25.70 8.88 2.85
C ARG A 153 26.33 9.15 1.49
#